data_AF-A0A946TTI8-F1
#
_entry.id   AF-A0A946TTI8-F1
#
_cell.length_a   1.000
_cell.length_b   1.000
_cell.length_c   1.000
_cell.angle_alpha   90.00
_cell.angle_beta   90.00
_cell.angle_gamma   90.00
#
_symmetry.space_group_name_H-M   'P 1'
#
loop_
_entity.id
_entity.type
_entity.pdbx_description
1 polymer ?
#
loop_
_entity_poly.entity_id
_entity_poly.type
_entity_poly.pdbx_seq_one_letter_code
_entity_poly.pdbx_strand_id
1 'polypeptide(L)'
;MTRLAFQLSNHQEDFLIAASWVDEIEVVSTDENPDAIVTDDANIQSNEKPILLYGSSPIERKTLIVPALPKRFFPEVIALRESLDAGNLGKLGLIRMHLWNQQNSDEVQEIVHTIDLALWFFGTEPAHIHGTTSAENEIKCSLIHLGFECGGMALLDFNNSLPAGDNYESLCLIGSKGAAYADDHRNRNLFFSGGGPDAKYPDTSMNFIGPMLEDFIQKVKTGADLGSNSKSYNEAFKIFSKAG
;
A
#
# COMPACT_ATOMS: atom_id res chain seq x y z
N MET A 1 -0.63 23.78 -11.80
CA MET A 1 0.08 22.52 -11.50
C MET A 1 0.63 22.62 -10.09
N THR A 2 0.74 21.50 -9.39
CA THR A 2 1.40 21.38 -8.09
C THR A 2 2.85 21.04 -8.32
N ARG A 3 3.77 21.84 -7.78
CA ARG A 3 5.20 21.72 -7.99
C ARG A 3 5.77 20.70 -7.01
N LEU A 4 6.21 19.54 -7.51
CA LEU A 4 6.77 18.47 -6.68
C LEU A 4 8.27 18.33 -6.90
N ALA A 5 9.00 18.20 -5.79
CA ALA A 5 10.40 17.78 -5.81
C ALA A 5 10.52 16.32 -5.35
N PHE A 6 11.41 15.56 -5.99
CA PHE A 6 11.65 14.15 -5.70
C PHE A 6 13.08 13.96 -5.18
N GLN A 7 13.21 13.30 -4.03
CA GLN A 7 14.48 12.97 -3.38
C GLN A 7 14.39 11.56 -2.82
N LEU A 8 14.48 10.55 -3.69
CA LEU A 8 14.45 9.14 -3.26
C LEU A 8 15.79 8.49 -3.53
N SER A 9 16.30 7.72 -2.56
CA SER A 9 17.50 6.90 -2.75
C SER A 9 17.25 5.71 -3.68
N ASN A 10 16.02 5.18 -3.68
CA ASN A 10 15.56 4.11 -4.55
C ASN A 10 14.31 4.55 -5.33
N HIS A 11 14.06 3.96 -6.50
CA HIS A 11 12.84 4.19 -7.30
C HIS A 11 12.60 5.64 -7.78
N GLN A 12 13.60 6.53 -7.69
CA GLN A 12 13.42 7.92 -8.11
C GLN A 12 12.98 8.03 -9.58
N GLU A 13 13.56 7.21 -10.47
CA GLU A 13 13.17 7.19 -11.88
C GLU A 13 11.72 6.73 -12.09
N ASP A 14 11.28 5.70 -11.35
CA ASP A 14 9.88 5.22 -11.39
C ASP A 14 8.90 6.33 -10.99
N PHE A 15 9.23 7.07 -9.92
CA PHE A 15 8.44 8.22 -9.47
C PHE A 15 8.40 9.37 -10.47
N LEU A 16 9.55 9.69 -11.10
CA LEU A 16 9.62 10.74 -12.13
C LEU A 16 8.82 10.35 -13.38
N ILE A 17 8.90 9.08 -13.80
CA ILE A 17 8.10 8.57 -14.92
C ILE A 17 6.62 8.67 -14.56
N ALA A 18 6.19 8.15 -13.41
CA ALA A 18 4.79 8.22 -12.99
C ALA A 18 4.28 9.66 -12.90
N ALA A 19 5.08 10.58 -12.34
CA ALA A 19 4.74 12.00 -12.26
C ALA A 19 4.54 12.65 -13.63
N SER A 20 5.28 12.22 -14.65
CA SER A 20 5.12 12.74 -16.02
C SER A 20 3.78 12.38 -16.68
N TRP A 21 3.06 11.39 -16.14
CA TRP A 21 1.74 10.97 -16.60
C TRP A 21 0.58 11.63 -15.82
N VAL A 22 0.89 12.40 -14.77
CA VAL A 22 -0.12 13.10 -13.96
C VAL A 22 -0.13 14.58 -14.38
N ASP A 23 -1.14 14.98 -15.14
CA ASP A 23 -1.23 16.30 -15.78
C ASP A 23 -1.12 17.48 -14.79
N GLU A 24 -1.51 17.29 -13.53
CA GLU A 24 -1.43 18.37 -12.54
C GLU A 24 -0.08 18.49 -11.83
N ILE A 25 0.92 17.66 -12.14
CA ILE A 25 2.24 17.70 -11.51
C ILE A 25 3.24 18.47 -12.38
N GLU A 26 3.95 19.41 -11.76
CA GLU A 26 5.15 20.02 -12.32
C GLU A 26 6.35 19.51 -11.52
N VAL A 27 7.25 18.76 -12.17
CA VAL A 27 8.48 18.28 -11.52
C VAL A 27 9.49 19.43 -11.45
N VAL A 28 9.94 19.75 -10.25
CA VAL A 28 10.91 20.83 -9.99
C VAL A 28 12.05 20.35 -9.11
N SER A 29 13.17 21.05 -9.11
CA SER A 29 14.25 20.80 -8.16
C SER A 29 13.91 21.36 -6.77
N THR A 30 14.63 20.91 -5.75
CA THR A 30 14.38 21.28 -4.35
C THR A 30 14.67 22.75 -4.05
N ASP A 31 15.56 23.37 -4.82
CA ASP A 31 15.91 24.79 -4.77
C ASP A 31 14.91 25.69 -5.49
N GLU A 32 13.98 25.14 -6.27
CA GLU A 32 12.95 25.88 -7.00
C GLU A 32 11.68 26.17 -6.17
N ASN A 33 11.75 26.03 -4.84
CA ASN A 33 10.63 26.22 -3.91
C ASN A 33 9.41 25.36 -4.28
N PRO A 34 9.51 24.02 -4.16
CA PRO A 34 8.39 23.12 -4.43
C PRO A 34 7.20 23.35 -3.49
N ASP A 35 6.01 22.96 -3.92
CA ASP A 35 4.81 22.93 -3.07
C ASP A 35 4.86 21.77 -2.08
N ALA A 36 5.43 20.63 -2.48
CA ALA A 36 5.62 19.45 -1.64
C ALA A 36 6.81 18.60 -2.10
N ILE A 37 7.29 17.71 -1.23
CA ILE A 37 8.46 16.85 -1.49
C ILE A 37 8.05 15.37 -1.40
N VAL A 38 8.56 14.54 -2.30
CA VAL A 38 8.46 13.07 -2.23
C VAL A 38 9.84 12.52 -1.88
N THR A 39 9.94 11.73 -0.82
CA THR A 39 11.23 11.23 -0.33
C THR A 39 11.11 9.90 0.42
N ASP A 40 12.23 9.19 0.56
CA ASP A 40 12.39 8.04 1.46
C ASP A 40 13.19 8.38 2.73
N ASP A 41 13.64 9.63 2.91
CA ASP A 41 14.33 10.07 4.12
C ASP A 41 13.36 10.64 5.16
N ALA A 42 13.09 9.86 6.22
CA ALA A 42 12.23 10.31 7.32
C ALA A 42 12.82 11.50 8.12
N ASN A 43 14.14 11.74 8.03
CA ASN A 43 14.83 12.82 8.73
C ASN A 43 14.84 14.14 7.97
N ILE A 44 14.37 14.17 6.72
CA ILE A 44 14.40 15.35 5.89
C ILE A 44 13.81 16.59 6.60
N GLN A 45 14.48 17.73 6.40
CA GLN A 45 13.98 19.03 6.84
C GLN A 45 12.98 19.55 5.81
N SER A 46 11.71 19.55 6.18
CA SER A 46 10.62 19.86 5.24
C SER A 46 10.43 21.36 4.98
N ASN A 47 11.04 22.24 5.78
CA ASN A 47 10.83 23.69 5.74
C ASN A 47 9.34 24.07 5.59
N GLU A 48 8.47 23.43 6.40
CA GLU A 48 7.01 23.62 6.39
C GLU A 48 6.28 23.16 5.12
N LYS A 49 6.95 22.40 4.23
CA LYS A 49 6.31 21.76 3.08
C LYS A 49 5.74 20.38 3.44
N PRO A 50 4.58 19.99 2.87
CA PRO A 50 4.10 18.61 2.90
C PRO A 50 5.12 17.63 2.31
N ILE A 51 5.23 16.47 2.92
CA ILE A 51 6.09 15.37 2.47
C ILE A 51 5.25 14.13 2.24
N LEU A 52 5.41 13.49 1.08
CA LEU A 52 5.04 12.10 0.88
C LEU A 52 6.26 11.22 1.20
N LEU A 53 6.16 10.43 2.27
CA LEU A 53 7.26 9.56 2.73
C LEU A 53 7.04 8.14 2.22
N TYR A 54 7.88 7.67 1.31
CA TYR A 54 7.81 6.33 0.71
C TYR A 54 8.91 5.43 1.26
N GLY A 55 8.60 4.14 1.50
CA GLY A 55 9.59 3.12 1.89
C GLY A 55 10.18 3.26 3.30
N SER A 56 9.78 4.27 4.07
CA SER A 56 10.29 4.55 5.41
C SER A 56 9.16 4.73 6.41
N SER A 57 9.37 4.28 7.65
CA SER A 57 8.42 4.53 8.73
C SER A 57 8.42 6.02 9.09
N PRO A 58 7.23 6.65 9.24
CA PRO A 58 7.15 8.02 9.69
C PRO A 58 7.70 8.16 11.11
N ILE A 59 8.53 9.18 11.33
CA ILE A 59 8.93 9.58 12.68
C ILE A 59 7.73 10.30 13.31
N GLU A 60 7.26 9.81 14.47
CA GLU A 60 6.15 10.43 15.18
C GLU A 60 6.38 11.95 15.34
N ARG A 61 5.31 12.74 15.14
CA ARG A 61 5.17 14.19 15.46
C ARG A 61 5.45 15.22 14.35
N LYS A 62 5.69 14.84 13.10
CA LYS A 62 5.70 15.81 11.98
C LYS A 62 4.34 15.82 11.26
N THR A 63 3.50 16.84 11.51
CA THR A 63 2.12 16.96 10.97
C THR A 63 2.04 17.07 9.45
N LEU A 64 3.15 17.37 8.78
CA LEU A 64 3.24 17.51 7.33
C LEU A 64 3.76 16.25 6.62
N ILE A 65 4.09 15.19 7.37
CA ILE A 65 4.46 13.90 6.78
C ILE A 65 3.20 13.08 6.52
N VAL A 66 3.02 12.73 5.25
CA VAL A 66 2.05 11.78 4.74
C VAL A 66 2.80 10.49 4.46
N PRO A 67 2.69 9.45 5.30
CA PRO A 67 3.24 8.15 4.94
C PRO A 67 2.54 7.62 3.69
N ALA A 68 3.32 7.11 2.76
CA ALA A 68 2.83 6.37 1.61
C ALA A 68 2.13 5.10 2.11
N LEU A 69 1.00 4.78 1.49
CA LEU A 69 0.24 3.55 1.76
C LEU A 69 0.00 2.83 0.43
N PRO A 70 1.06 2.28 -0.21
CA PRO A 70 1.02 1.83 -1.60
C PRO A 70 -0.10 0.83 -1.88
N LYS A 71 -0.37 -0.06 -0.92
CA LYS A 71 -1.40 -1.11 -1.03
C LYS A 71 -2.79 -0.56 -1.39
N ARG A 72 -3.14 0.68 -1.00
CA ARG A 72 -4.42 1.31 -1.35
C ARG A 72 -4.54 1.71 -2.82
N PHE A 73 -3.41 1.87 -3.51
CA PHE A 73 -3.31 2.48 -4.84
C PHE A 73 -2.96 1.50 -5.95
N PHE A 74 -2.76 0.22 -5.64
CA PHE A 74 -2.64 -0.78 -6.70
C PHE A 74 -3.94 -0.83 -7.52
N PRO A 75 -3.86 -0.92 -8.86
CA PRO A 75 -5.04 -0.88 -9.73
C PRO A 75 -6.13 -1.88 -9.35
N GLU A 76 -5.74 -3.10 -8.96
CA GLU A 76 -6.65 -4.15 -8.51
C GLU A 76 -7.35 -3.81 -7.19
N VAL A 77 -6.67 -3.12 -6.28
CA VAL A 77 -7.25 -2.65 -5.02
C VAL A 77 -8.20 -1.48 -5.26
N ILE A 78 -7.84 -0.55 -6.15
CA ILE A 78 -8.71 0.54 -6.58
C ILE A 78 -10.01 -0.03 -7.18
N ALA A 79 -9.91 -1.00 -8.09
CA ALA A 79 -11.09 -1.65 -8.69
C ALA A 79 -11.99 -2.34 -7.66
N LEU A 80 -11.39 -3.03 -6.67
CA LEU A 80 -12.15 -3.62 -5.55
C LEU A 80 -12.85 -2.55 -4.70
N ARG A 81 -12.15 -1.44 -4.42
CA ARG A 81 -12.70 -0.31 -3.68
C ARG A 81 -13.88 0.32 -4.41
N GLU A 82 -13.72 0.62 -5.69
CA GLU A 82 -14.79 1.19 -6.52
C GLU A 82 -16.01 0.27 -6.58
N SER A 83 -15.81 -1.04 -6.70
CA SER A 83 -16.90 -2.02 -6.68
C SER A 83 -17.64 -2.06 -5.33
N LEU A 84 -16.90 -1.94 -4.22
CA LEU A 84 -17.48 -1.84 -2.89
C LEU A 84 -18.26 -0.53 -2.71
N ASP A 85 -17.67 0.62 -3.09
CA ASP A 85 -18.28 1.95 -2.98
C ASP A 85 -19.53 2.09 -3.88
N ALA A 86 -19.53 1.45 -5.05
CA ALA A 86 -20.70 1.34 -5.93
C ALA A 86 -21.82 0.42 -5.37
N GLY A 87 -21.55 -0.30 -4.27
CA GLY A 87 -22.51 -1.17 -3.60
C GLY A 87 -22.70 -2.53 -4.25
N ASN A 88 -21.83 -2.92 -5.20
CA ASN A 88 -21.91 -4.21 -5.90
C ASN A 88 -21.71 -5.40 -4.95
N LEU A 89 -20.85 -5.23 -3.93
CA LEU A 89 -20.59 -6.24 -2.90
C LEU A 89 -21.59 -6.19 -1.74
N GLY A 90 -22.40 -5.13 -1.63
CA GLY A 90 -23.25 -4.89 -0.46
C GLY A 90 -22.43 -4.48 0.77
N LYS A 91 -22.84 -4.95 1.96
CA LYS A 91 -22.09 -4.67 3.20
C LYS A 91 -20.91 -5.63 3.30
N LEU A 92 -19.70 -5.11 3.44
CA LEU A 92 -18.49 -5.91 3.61
C LEU A 92 -18.58 -6.78 4.88
N GLY A 93 -18.30 -8.08 4.73
CA GLY A 93 -18.35 -9.06 5.81
C GLY A 93 -17.01 -9.77 6.04
N LEU A 94 -16.21 -9.99 4.99
CA LEU A 94 -14.89 -10.61 5.10
C LEU A 94 -13.89 -9.93 4.18
N ILE A 95 -12.69 -9.67 4.72
CA ILE A 95 -11.46 -9.50 3.95
C ILE A 95 -10.57 -10.72 4.24
N ARG A 96 -10.07 -11.36 3.20
CA ARG A 96 -9.04 -12.40 3.33
C ARG A 96 -7.85 -12.00 2.47
N MET A 97 -6.67 -11.94 3.07
CA MET A 97 -5.45 -11.58 2.37
C MET A 97 -4.35 -12.58 2.69
N HIS A 98 -3.63 -13.04 1.66
CA HIS A 98 -2.47 -13.93 1.78
C HIS A 98 -1.28 -13.25 1.15
N LEU A 99 -0.20 -13.14 1.91
CA LEU A 99 1.08 -12.61 1.44
C LEU A 99 2.13 -13.69 1.61
N TRP A 100 2.53 -14.28 0.49
CA TRP A 100 3.64 -15.21 0.44
C TRP A 100 4.85 -14.48 -0.13
N ASN A 101 5.80 -14.21 0.74
CA ASN A 101 7.00 -13.47 0.46
C ASN A 101 8.23 -14.37 0.48
N GLN A 102 9.32 -13.83 0.00
CA GLN A 102 10.67 -14.35 0.22
C GLN A 102 11.20 -13.91 1.59
N GLN A 103 12.23 -14.62 2.07
CA GLN A 103 12.87 -14.33 3.37
C GLN A 103 13.43 -12.91 3.53
N ASN A 104 13.76 -12.23 2.42
CA ASN A 104 14.41 -10.90 2.44
C ASN A 104 13.43 -9.71 2.39
N SER A 105 12.12 -9.92 2.48
CA SER A 105 11.13 -8.83 2.46
C SER A 105 11.11 -8.04 3.77
N ASP A 106 10.80 -6.74 3.73
CA ASP A 106 10.48 -5.95 4.92
C ASP A 106 9.12 -6.36 5.50
N GLU A 107 9.16 -7.39 6.37
CA GLU A 107 7.99 -8.02 6.97
C GLU A 107 7.12 -7.02 7.76
N VAL A 108 7.75 -6.08 8.47
CA VAL A 108 7.00 -5.14 9.33
C VAL A 108 6.19 -4.19 8.46
N GLN A 109 6.80 -3.59 7.44
CA GLN A 109 6.07 -2.69 6.53
C GLN A 109 4.95 -3.41 5.78
N GLU A 110 5.21 -4.64 5.29
CA GLU A 110 4.18 -5.42 4.60
C GLU A 110 2.97 -5.71 5.50
N ILE A 111 3.20 -6.11 6.75
CA ILE A 111 2.11 -6.36 7.70
C ILE A 111 1.36 -5.06 8.02
N VAL A 112 2.07 -3.96 8.28
CA VAL A 112 1.45 -2.66 8.58
C VAL A 112 0.61 -2.16 7.42
N HIS A 113 1.12 -2.20 6.19
CA HIS A 113 0.34 -1.82 5.00
C HIS A 113 -0.88 -2.72 4.78
N THR A 114 -0.77 -4.01 5.10
CA THR A 114 -1.88 -4.97 4.97
C THR A 114 -2.98 -4.72 6.01
N ILE A 115 -2.59 -4.44 7.25
CA ILE A 115 -3.54 -4.04 8.31
C ILE A 115 -4.19 -2.71 7.92
N ASP A 116 -3.42 -1.72 7.49
CA ASP A 116 -3.93 -0.43 7.01
C ASP A 116 -4.98 -0.62 5.91
N LEU A 117 -4.71 -1.48 4.93
CA LEU A 117 -5.63 -1.78 3.84
C LEU A 117 -6.95 -2.35 4.37
N ALA A 118 -6.90 -3.28 5.33
CA ALA A 118 -8.09 -3.84 5.96
C ALA A 118 -8.91 -2.76 6.69
N LEU A 119 -8.25 -1.88 7.45
CA LEU A 119 -8.90 -0.75 8.13
C LEU A 119 -9.54 0.20 7.12
N TRP A 120 -8.86 0.47 6.00
CA TRP A 120 -9.35 1.36 4.96
C TRP A 120 -10.61 0.83 4.26
N PHE A 121 -10.68 -0.48 3.98
CA PHE A 121 -11.89 -1.11 3.43
C PHE A 121 -13.06 -1.10 4.41
N PHE A 122 -12.84 -1.40 5.68
CA PHE A 122 -13.91 -1.38 6.69
C PHE A 122 -14.32 0.03 7.12
N GLY A 123 -13.40 1.00 7.05
CA GLY A 123 -13.64 2.39 7.45
C GLY A 123 -13.81 2.59 8.96
N THR A 124 -13.54 1.56 9.78
CA THR A 124 -13.70 1.57 11.23
C THR A 124 -12.55 0.82 11.90
N GLU A 125 -12.28 1.12 13.18
CA GLU A 125 -11.34 0.33 13.97
C GLU A 125 -11.91 -1.06 14.33
N PRO A 126 -11.06 -2.09 14.47
CA PRO A 126 -11.49 -3.41 14.91
C PRO A 126 -11.76 -3.42 16.42
N ALA A 127 -12.82 -4.10 16.84
CA ALA A 127 -13.16 -4.36 18.24
C ALA A 127 -12.29 -5.47 18.85
N HIS A 128 -11.87 -6.42 18.03
CA HIS A 128 -11.10 -7.60 18.45
C HIS A 128 -9.87 -7.77 17.57
N ILE A 129 -8.73 -8.02 18.20
CA ILE A 129 -7.45 -8.25 17.53
C ILE A 129 -6.89 -9.55 18.11
N HIS A 130 -6.61 -10.52 17.25
CA HIS A 130 -5.93 -11.75 17.60
C HIS A 130 -4.81 -12.00 16.59
N GLY A 131 -3.66 -12.45 17.06
CA GLY A 131 -2.58 -12.87 16.18
C GLY A 131 -1.86 -14.09 16.72
N THR A 132 -1.22 -14.81 15.81
CA THR A 132 -0.31 -15.90 16.14
C THR A 132 0.81 -15.94 15.12
N THR A 133 2.03 -16.15 15.61
CA THR A 133 3.22 -16.27 14.77
C THR A 133 3.95 -17.55 15.14
N SER A 134 4.29 -18.35 14.13
CA SER A 134 5.23 -19.46 14.24
C SER A 134 6.50 -19.12 13.49
N ALA A 135 7.66 -19.34 14.10
CA ALA A 135 8.96 -19.13 13.47
C ALA A 135 9.84 -20.37 13.66
N GLU A 136 10.29 -20.97 12.55
CA GLU A 136 11.19 -22.12 12.55
C GLU A 136 12.18 -22.00 11.38
N ASN A 137 13.49 -22.13 11.65
CA ASN A 137 14.55 -22.07 10.63
C ASN A 137 14.42 -20.86 9.67
N GLU A 138 14.22 -19.66 10.23
CA GLU A 138 14.03 -18.39 9.50
C GLU A 138 12.73 -18.30 8.67
N ILE A 139 11.95 -19.39 8.60
CA ILE A 139 10.60 -19.39 8.06
C ILE A 139 9.64 -18.90 9.15
N LYS A 140 8.85 -17.90 8.81
CA LYS A 140 7.83 -17.30 9.66
C LYS A 140 6.48 -17.39 8.97
N CYS A 141 5.49 -17.82 9.74
CA CYS A 141 4.09 -17.76 9.37
C CYS A 141 3.35 -16.96 10.43
N SER A 142 2.67 -15.89 10.04
CA SER A 142 1.88 -15.04 10.91
C SER A 142 0.44 -15.00 10.43
N LEU A 143 -0.52 -15.18 11.33
CA LEU A 143 -1.94 -15.00 11.07
C LEU A 143 -2.47 -13.91 11.98
N ILE A 144 -3.09 -12.89 11.40
CA ILE A 144 -3.76 -11.81 12.13
C ILE A 144 -5.25 -11.84 11.79
N HIS A 145 -6.08 -11.87 12.83
CA HIS A 145 -7.53 -11.77 12.76
C HIS A 145 -8.00 -10.46 13.38
N LEU A 146 -8.75 -9.68 12.60
CA LEU A 146 -9.39 -8.44 13.03
C LEU A 146 -10.91 -8.62 13.00
N GLY A 147 -11.59 -8.45 14.13
CA GLY A 147 -13.05 -8.49 14.22
C GLY A 147 -13.62 -7.07 14.40
N PHE A 148 -14.64 -6.72 13.62
CA PHE A 148 -15.25 -5.38 13.62
C PHE A 148 -16.65 -5.40 14.25
N GLU A 149 -17.06 -4.30 14.90
CA GLU A 149 -18.39 -4.15 15.54
C GLU A 149 -19.56 -4.42 14.58
N CYS A 150 -19.36 -4.17 13.29
CA CYS A 150 -20.37 -4.39 12.28
C CYS A 150 -20.64 -5.88 11.98
N GLY A 151 -19.91 -6.80 12.64
CA GLY A 151 -19.91 -8.25 12.44
C GLY A 151 -18.98 -8.73 11.33
N GLY A 152 -18.26 -7.81 10.68
CA GLY A 152 -17.26 -8.15 9.66
C GLY A 152 -15.93 -8.58 10.27
N MET A 153 -15.08 -9.21 9.47
CA MET A 153 -13.74 -9.63 9.88
C MET A 153 -12.69 -9.51 8.78
N ALA A 154 -11.42 -9.40 9.17
CA ALA A 154 -10.27 -9.55 8.28
C ALA A 154 -9.39 -10.71 8.75
N LEU A 155 -8.96 -11.57 7.83
CA LEU A 155 -7.99 -12.64 8.04
C LEU A 155 -6.77 -12.38 7.16
N LEU A 156 -5.63 -12.09 7.79
CA LEU A 156 -4.40 -11.67 7.15
C LEU A 156 -3.32 -12.73 7.42
N ASP A 157 -2.92 -13.44 6.38
CA ASP A 157 -1.92 -14.51 6.43
C ASP A 157 -0.63 -14.04 5.79
N PHE A 158 0.49 -14.24 6.48
CA PHE A 158 1.83 -13.86 6.05
C PHE A 158 2.74 -15.07 6.15
N ASN A 159 3.49 -15.34 5.09
CA ASN A 159 4.50 -16.39 5.08
C ASN A 159 5.72 -15.90 4.29
N ASN A 160 6.94 -16.15 4.77
CA ASN A 160 8.19 -15.80 4.08
C ASN A 160 8.91 -17.00 3.44
N SER A 161 8.22 -18.13 3.25
CA SER A 161 8.80 -19.41 2.82
C SER A 161 8.96 -19.58 1.31
N LEU A 162 8.66 -18.57 0.47
CA LEU A 162 8.80 -18.74 -0.96
C LEU A 162 10.27 -18.86 -1.38
N PRO A 163 10.59 -19.70 -2.38
CA PRO A 163 11.90 -19.70 -3.02
C PRO A 163 12.24 -18.34 -3.65
N ALA A 164 13.52 -18.15 -3.98
CA ALA A 164 13.95 -17.00 -4.76
C ALA A 164 13.19 -16.93 -6.11
N GLY A 165 12.84 -15.72 -6.54
CA GLY A 165 11.90 -15.46 -7.62
C GLY A 165 10.90 -14.34 -7.29
N ASP A 166 9.61 -14.66 -7.35
CA ASP A 166 8.51 -13.72 -7.18
C ASP A 166 7.78 -13.94 -5.85
N ASN A 167 7.30 -12.85 -5.22
CA ASN A 167 6.30 -12.94 -4.15
C ASN A 167 4.92 -13.31 -4.73
N TYR A 168 3.95 -13.60 -3.87
CA TYR A 168 2.57 -13.83 -4.27
C TYR A 168 1.62 -13.17 -3.28
N GLU A 169 0.62 -12.47 -3.81
CA GLU A 169 -0.41 -11.80 -3.03
C GLU A 169 -1.80 -12.20 -3.55
N SER A 170 -2.72 -12.45 -2.62
CA SER A 170 -4.13 -12.67 -2.94
C SER A 170 -5.00 -11.89 -1.96
N LEU A 171 -5.98 -11.17 -2.48
CA LEU A 171 -6.94 -10.37 -1.73
C LEU A 171 -8.37 -10.74 -2.13
N CYS A 172 -9.20 -11.10 -1.16
CA CYS A 172 -10.60 -11.47 -1.38
C CYS A 172 -11.52 -10.67 -0.45
N LEU A 173 -12.56 -10.08 -1.03
CA LEU A 173 -13.61 -9.35 -0.34
C LEU A 173 -14.91 -10.13 -0.51
N ILE A 174 -15.59 -10.42 0.60
CA ILE A 174 -16.93 -10.98 0.59
C ILE A 174 -17.86 -10.02 1.31
N GLY A 175 -18.90 -9.58 0.62
CA GLY A 175 -19.98 -8.78 1.18
C GLY A 175 -21.33 -9.47 1.07
N SER A 176 -22.36 -8.83 1.60
CA SER A 176 -23.72 -9.39 1.70
C SER A 176 -24.41 -9.64 0.35
N LYS A 177 -23.88 -9.11 -0.77
CA LYS A 177 -24.45 -9.28 -2.12
C LYS A 177 -23.53 -10.03 -3.09
N GLY A 178 -22.29 -10.31 -2.71
CA GLY A 178 -21.33 -10.94 -3.61
C GLY A 178 -19.90 -10.92 -3.06
N ALA A 179 -18.98 -11.41 -3.88
CA ALA A 179 -17.56 -11.42 -3.58
C ALA A 179 -16.76 -10.93 -4.80
N ALA A 180 -15.60 -10.34 -4.53
CA ALA A 180 -14.62 -9.99 -5.54
C ALA A 180 -13.23 -10.32 -5.02
N TYR A 181 -12.32 -10.65 -5.93
CA TYR A 181 -10.96 -11.01 -5.58
C TYR A 181 -9.98 -10.34 -6.54
N ALA A 182 -8.84 -9.95 -6.00
CA ALA A 182 -7.64 -9.60 -6.72
C ALA A 182 -6.63 -10.71 -6.45
N ASP A 183 -6.11 -11.31 -7.51
CA ASP A 183 -5.16 -12.40 -7.42
C ASP A 183 -3.94 -12.03 -8.26
N ASP A 184 -2.75 -12.22 -7.70
CA ASP A 184 -1.47 -12.05 -8.38
C ASP A 184 -1.21 -13.23 -9.35
N HIS A 185 -2.20 -13.56 -10.20
CA HIS A 185 -2.03 -14.47 -11.32
C HIS A 185 -1.03 -13.92 -12.37
N ARG A 186 -0.56 -12.68 -12.20
CA ARG A 186 0.46 -11.98 -13.01
C ARG A 186 0.22 -11.93 -14.51
N ASN A 187 -0.99 -12.28 -14.99
CA ASN A 187 -1.39 -12.36 -16.40
C ASN A 187 -0.20 -12.60 -17.33
N ARG A 188 0.53 -13.72 -17.13
CA ARG A 188 1.77 -13.99 -17.85
C ARG A 188 1.45 -14.11 -19.34
N ASN A 189 2.06 -13.24 -20.13
CA ASN A 189 1.94 -13.24 -21.57
C ASN A 189 3.05 -14.11 -22.17
N LEU A 190 2.67 -14.99 -23.09
CA LEU A 190 3.62 -15.85 -23.79
C LEU A 190 4.21 -15.09 -24.98
N PHE A 191 5.52 -14.88 -24.98
CA PHE A 191 6.25 -14.18 -26.03
C PHE A 191 6.92 -15.19 -26.97
N PHE A 192 6.74 -14.97 -28.28
CA PHE A 192 7.39 -15.73 -29.35
C PHE A 192 8.28 -14.79 -30.17
N SER A 193 9.55 -14.64 -29.78
CA SER A 193 10.50 -13.72 -30.43
C SER A 193 11.57 -14.43 -31.26
N GLY A 194 11.22 -15.56 -31.89
CA GLY A 194 12.15 -16.36 -32.72
C GLY A 194 13.07 -17.32 -31.95
N GLY A 195 12.94 -17.39 -30.63
CA GLY A 195 13.56 -18.40 -29.76
C GLY A 195 12.51 -19.35 -29.15
N GLY A 196 12.89 -20.05 -28.08
CA GLY A 196 11.92 -20.80 -27.27
C GLY A 196 10.84 -19.88 -26.69
N PRO A 197 9.59 -20.37 -26.53
CA PRO A 197 8.53 -19.57 -25.92
C PRO A 197 8.92 -19.16 -24.50
N ASP A 198 8.70 -17.90 -24.16
CA ASP A 198 9.02 -17.33 -22.85
C ASP A 198 7.79 -16.64 -22.25
N ALA A 199 7.47 -16.93 -20.98
CA ALA A 199 6.29 -16.41 -20.31
C ALA A 199 6.69 -15.28 -19.36
N LYS A 200 6.42 -14.03 -19.76
CA LYS A 200 6.72 -12.85 -18.96
C LYS A 200 5.45 -12.17 -18.49
N TYR A 201 5.48 -11.64 -17.28
CA TYR A 201 4.43 -10.73 -16.81
C TYR A 201 4.79 -9.30 -17.20
N PRO A 202 3.81 -8.44 -17.49
CA PRO A 202 4.05 -7.00 -17.55
C PRO A 202 4.49 -6.53 -16.16
N ASP A 203 5.56 -5.74 -16.07
CA ASP A 203 5.98 -5.16 -14.80
C ASP A 203 4.99 -4.08 -14.38
N THR A 204 4.10 -4.43 -13.45
CA THR A 204 3.08 -3.53 -12.89
C THR A 204 3.39 -3.15 -11.45
N SER A 205 4.58 -3.49 -10.95
CA SER A 205 4.96 -3.34 -9.54
C SER A 205 4.86 -1.88 -9.06
N MET A 206 5.07 -0.92 -9.96
CA MET A 206 5.06 0.52 -9.67
C MET A 206 3.80 1.25 -10.15
N ASN A 207 2.78 0.54 -10.64
CA ASN A 207 1.55 1.16 -11.16
C ASN A 207 0.73 1.90 -10.08
N PHE A 208 1.01 1.66 -8.80
CA PHE A 208 0.39 2.38 -7.70
C PHE A 208 0.87 3.84 -7.58
N ILE A 209 2.03 4.19 -8.15
CA ILE A 209 2.67 5.49 -7.91
C ILE A 209 1.81 6.64 -8.45
N GLY A 210 1.31 6.55 -9.68
CA GLY A 210 0.49 7.60 -10.30
C GLY A 210 -0.74 7.97 -9.46
N PRO A 211 -1.64 7.01 -9.17
CA PRO A 211 -2.82 7.24 -8.33
C PRO A 211 -2.48 7.75 -6.92
N MET A 212 -1.36 7.28 -6.34
CA MET A 212 -0.90 7.76 -5.04
C MET A 212 -0.44 9.23 -5.09
N LEU A 213 0.28 9.63 -6.16
CA LEU A 213 0.68 11.01 -6.37
C LEU A 213 -0.54 11.91 -6.60
N GLU A 214 -1.54 11.45 -7.35
CA GLU A 214 -2.81 12.15 -7.55
C GLU A 214 -3.54 12.42 -6.21
N ASP A 215 -3.71 11.39 -5.37
CA ASP A 215 -4.29 11.56 -4.02
C ASP A 215 -3.48 12.54 -3.17
N PHE A 216 -2.15 12.43 -3.20
CA PHE A 216 -1.28 13.31 -2.44
C PHE A 216 -1.40 14.78 -2.87
N ILE A 217 -1.34 15.09 -4.17
CA ILE A 217 -1.47 16.47 -4.64
C ILE A 217 -2.86 17.04 -4.40
N GLN A 218 -3.92 16.22 -4.44
CA GLN A 218 -5.26 16.67 -4.08
C GLN A 218 -5.33 17.08 -2.60
N LYS A 219 -4.70 16.31 -1.70
CA LYS A 219 -4.60 16.69 -0.28
C LYS A 219 -3.81 17.98 -0.08
N VAL A 220 -2.70 18.15 -0.80
CA VAL A 220 -1.90 19.38 -0.75
C VAL A 220 -2.70 20.60 -1.23
N LYS A 221 -3.41 20.51 -2.37
CA LYS A 221 -4.20 21.61 -2.94
C LYS A 221 -5.38 22.02 -2.07
N THR A 222 -6.07 21.05 -1.48
CA THR A 222 -7.30 21.29 -0.71
C THR A 222 -7.03 21.69 0.73
N GLY A 223 -5.78 21.58 1.20
CA GLY A 223 -5.44 21.74 2.61
C GLY A 223 -6.16 20.70 3.50
N ALA A 224 -6.50 19.53 2.93
CA ALA A 224 -7.14 18.43 3.64
C ALA A 224 -6.26 17.92 4.79
N ASP A 225 -6.82 17.09 5.68
CA ASP A 225 -6.10 16.50 6.82
C ASP A 225 -4.94 15.60 6.34
N LEU A 226 -3.75 16.19 6.12
CA LEU A 226 -2.50 15.47 5.82
C LEU A 226 -2.14 14.49 6.95
N GLY A 227 -2.66 14.71 8.15
CA GLY A 227 -2.49 13.81 9.29
C GLY A 227 -3.31 12.53 9.21
N SER A 228 -4.27 12.39 8.27
CA SER A 228 -5.13 11.20 8.18
C SER A 228 -4.34 9.94 7.89
N ASN A 229 -3.39 9.98 6.93
CA ASN A 229 -2.54 8.83 6.61
C ASN A 229 -1.61 8.48 7.76
N SER A 230 -1.09 9.49 8.47
CA SER A 230 -0.29 9.28 9.68
C SER A 230 -1.09 8.59 10.78
N LYS A 231 -2.36 8.98 11.00
CA LYS A 231 -3.26 8.29 11.94
C LYS A 231 -3.50 6.85 11.51
N SER A 232 -3.80 6.61 10.24
CA SER A 232 -4.04 5.24 9.71
C SER A 232 -2.81 4.35 9.88
N TYR A 233 -1.61 4.84 9.50
CA TYR A 233 -0.36 4.12 9.66
C TYR A 233 -0.10 3.77 11.13
N ASN A 234 -0.25 4.74 12.04
CA ASN A 234 0.01 4.54 13.46
C ASN A 234 -0.98 3.54 14.08
N GLU A 235 -2.26 3.55 13.69
CA GLU A 235 -3.21 2.56 14.17
C GLU A 235 -2.87 1.17 13.64
N ALA A 236 -2.51 1.04 12.36
CA ALA A 236 -2.07 -0.23 11.79
C ALA A 236 -0.82 -0.77 12.50
N PHE A 237 0.16 0.09 12.77
CA PHE A 237 1.37 -0.26 13.52
C PHE A 237 1.08 -0.69 14.97
N LYS A 238 0.14 -0.01 15.63
CA LYS A 238 -0.33 -0.37 16.98
C LYS A 238 -1.06 -1.71 17.00
N ILE A 239 -1.84 -2.03 15.97
CA ILE A 239 -2.48 -3.34 15.83
C ILE A 239 -1.44 -4.43 15.61
N PHE A 240 -0.48 -4.21 14.69
CA PHE A 240 0.65 -5.13 14.48
C PHE A 240 1.36 -5.44 15.82
N SER A 241 1.68 -4.41 16.58
CA SER A 241 2.35 -4.53 17.89
C SER A 241 1.53 -5.28 18.95
N LYS A 242 0.20 -5.39 18.78
CA LYS A 242 -0.69 -6.15 19.68
C LYS A 242 -0.95 -7.57 19.22
N ALA A 243 -0.79 -7.84 17.92
CA ALA A 243 -1.08 -9.13 17.31
C ALA A 243 0.13 -10.08 17.38
N GLY A 244 1.35 -9.54 17.47
CA GLY A 244 2.59 -10.28 17.67
C GLY A 244 2.92 -10.59 19.12
#